data_AF-A0A426TU53-F1
#
_entry.id   AF-A0A426TU53-F1
#
_cell.length_a   1.000
_cell.length_b   1.000
_cell.length_c   1.000
_cell.angle_alpha   90.00
_cell.angle_beta   90.00
_cell.angle_gamma   90.00
#
_symmetry.space_group_name_H-M   'P 1'
#
loop_
_entity.id
_entity.type
_entity.pdbx_description
1 polymer ?
#
loop_
_entity_poly.entity_id
_entity_poly.type
_entity_poly.pdbx_seq_one_letter_code
_entity_poly.pdbx_strand_id
1 'polypeptide(L)'
;DPGLPPSLDTETPPGPGVDPVAVRHLAARTAVEAHRLLAEALRAPSARLSPVQELTVAQDAVRLAVAAPDPALVERLALGSGRDPRSLTDATHAWGLGGTDALSVLEEPWQPSGGTLARARAALDSAWDEDERPALAADGNRWTVVGAPAQVRLGRDGRWWPYRKERENWTLAGPAALDPATALASVELTSAELQR
;
A
#
# COMPACT_ATOMS: atom_id res chain seq x y z
N ASP A 1 22.97 3.91 -5.08
CA ASP A 1 21.77 4.75 -5.18
C ASP A 1 21.23 4.76 -6.61
N PRO A 2 19.92 5.04 -6.79
CA PRO A 2 19.33 5.23 -8.12
C PRO A 2 20.04 6.35 -8.87
N GLY A 3 20.21 6.18 -10.18
CA GLY A 3 20.69 7.25 -11.05
C GLY A 3 19.71 8.42 -11.10
N LEU A 4 20.21 9.62 -11.38
CA LEU A 4 19.37 10.79 -11.66
C LEU A 4 19.02 10.84 -13.15
N PRO A 5 17.79 11.26 -13.51
CA PRO A 5 17.46 11.49 -14.90
C PRO A 5 18.29 12.64 -15.48
N PRO A 6 18.56 12.64 -16.81
CA PRO A 6 19.21 13.78 -17.45
C PRO A 6 18.35 15.04 -17.31
N SER A 7 18.99 16.22 -17.35
CA SER A 7 18.23 17.47 -17.42
C SER A 7 17.45 17.52 -18.74
N LEU A 8 16.18 17.94 -18.62
CA LEU A 8 15.30 18.20 -19.75
C LEU A 8 15.26 19.69 -20.10
N ASP A 9 16.17 20.49 -19.55
CA ASP A 9 16.30 21.90 -19.89
C ASP A 9 16.99 22.01 -21.26
N THR A 10 16.16 22.07 -22.30
CA THR A 10 16.58 22.23 -23.68
C THR A 10 16.26 23.63 -24.18
N GLU A 11 17.05 24.16 -25.11
CA GLU A 11 16.76 25.43 -25.80
C GLU A 11 15.46 25.37 -26.64
N THR A 12 14.96 24.16 -26.90
CA THR A 12 13.70 23.92 -27.61
C THR A 12 12.53 23.92 -26.62
N PRO A 13 11.45 24.70 -26.87
CA PRO A 13 10.26 24.64 -26.03
C PRO A 13 9.57 23.27 -26.14
N PRO A 14 8.86 22.80 -25.09
CA PRO A 14 8.14 21.55 -25.14
C PRO A 14 7.06 21.56 -26.22
N GLY A 15 6.86 20.40 -26.87
CA GLY A 15 5.78 20.22 -27.82
C GLY A 15 4.39 20.31 -27.16
N PRO A 16 3.32 20.52 -27.94
CA PRO A 16 1.97 20.60 -27.41
C PRO A 16 1.59 19.39 -26.54
N GLY A 17 1.07 19.65 -25.34
CA GLY A 17 0.64 18.60 -24.40
C GLY A 17 1.78 17.92 -23.62
N VAL A 18 3.04 18.29 -23.85
CA VAL A 18 4.17 17.79 -23.07
C VAL A 18 4.38 18.67 -21.86
N ASP A 19 4.33 18.04 -20.68
CA ASP A 19 4.67 18.65 -19.40
C ASP A 19 6.08 18.21 -18.99
N PRO A 20 7.09 19.09 -19.05
CA PRO A 20 8.47 18.75 -18.69
C PRO A 20 8.63 18.27 -17.24
N VAL A 21 7.84 18.80 -16.30
CA VAL A 21 7.91 18.41 -14.88
C VAL A 21 7.46 16.96 -14.74
N ALA A 22 6.35 16.61 -15.39
CA ALA A 22 5.87 15.24 -15.39
C ALA A 22 6.81 14.24 -16.05
N VAL A 23 7.43 14.60 -17.17
CA VAL A 23 8.38 13.71 -17.88
C VAL A 23 9.64 13.50 -17.03
N ARG A 24 10.17 14.57 -16.42
CA ARG A 24 11.30 14.48 -15.49
C ARG A 24 10.97 13.58 -14.30
N HIS A 25 9.77 13.75 -13.72
CA HIS A 25 9.29 12.90 -12.63
C HIS A 25 9.17 11.44 -13.03
N LEU A 26 8.57 11.15 -14.18
CA LEU A 26 8.46 9.80 -14.71
C LEU A 26 9.85 9.16 -14.87
N ALA A 27 10.81 9.89 -15.45
CA ALA A 27 12.18 9.40 -15.60
C ALA A 27 12.85 9.11 -14.25
N ALA A 28 12.69 9.99 -13.26
CA ALA A 28 13.20 9.78 -11.90
C ALA A 28 12.58 8.54 -11.25
N ARG A 29 11.25 8.35 -11.33
CA ARG A 29 10.57 7.18 -10.78
C ARG A 29 10.97 5.88 -11.48
N THR A 30 11.23 5.92 -12.79
CA THR A 30 11.76 4.78 -13.54
C THR A 30 13.16 4.42 -13.08
N ALA A 31 14.03 5.38 -12.81
CA ALA A 31 15.37 5.11 -12.28
C ALA A 31 15.33 4.46 -10.89
N VAL A 32 14.43 4.93 -10.01
CA VAL A 32 14.20 4.32 -8.69
C VAL A 32 13.71 2.88 -8.83
N GLU A 33 12.75 2.61 -9.72
CA GLU A 33 12.21 1.27 -9.91
C GLU A 33 13.24 0.31 -10.54
N ALA A 34 13.98 0.77 -11.55
CA ALA A 34 15.07 -0.01 -12.15
C ALA A 34 16.15 -0.36 -11.11
N HIS A 35 16.50 0.58 -10.22
CA HIS A 35 17.44 0.33 -9.13
C HIS A 35 16.90 -0.72 -8.13
N ARG A 36 15.62 -0.64 -7.78
CA ARG A 36 14.95 -1.63 -6.90
C ARG A 36 14.98 -3.03 -7.52
N LEU A 37 14.59 -3.15 -8.79
CA LEU A 37 14.59 -4.41 -9.54
C LEU A 37 16.00 -4.99 -9.67
N LEU A 38 17.02 -4.16 -9.93
CA LEU A 38 18.41 -4.60 -9.96
C LEU A 38 18.87 -5.10 -8.59
N ALA A 39 18.57 -4.38 -7.51
CA ALA A 39 18.93 -4.80 -6.16
C ALA A 39 18.27 -6.14 -5.77
N GLU A 40 17.02 -6.36 -6.18
CA GLU A 40 16.32 -7.63 -6.00
C GLU A 40 16.97 -8.77 -6.78
N ALA A 41 17.28 -8.55 -8.07
CA ALA A 41 17.95 -9.54 -8.90
C ALA A 41 19.33 -9.96 -8.36
N LEU A 42 20.08 -9.02 -7.77
CA LEU A 42 21.39 -9.29 -7.19
C LEU A 42 21.31 -10.08 -5.87
N ARG A 43 20.19 -10.00 -5.12
CA ARG A 43 20.03 -10.75 -3.84
C ARG A 43 19.79 -12.24 -4.05
N ALA A 44 19.21 -12.63 -5.18
CA ALA A 44 18.94 -14.03 -5.51
C ALA A 44 19.32 -14.35 -6.97
N PRO A 45 20.63 -14.35 -7.31
CA PRO A 45 21.09 -14.45 -8.71
C PRO A 45 20.67 -15.75 -9.41
N SER A 46 20.41 -16.80 -8.64
CA SER A 46 20.02 -18.14 -9.09
C SER A 46 18.52 -18.42 -9.00
N ALA A 47 17.73 -17.51 -8.42
CA ALA A 47 16.28 -17.58 -8.53
C ALA A 47 15.89 -17.12 -9.94
N ARG A 48 15.01 -17.85 -10.63
CA ARG A 48 14.32 -17.27 -11.80
C ARG A 48 13.63 -16.03 -11.27
N LEU A 49 13.94 -14.87 -11.84
CA LEU A 49 13.19 -13.65 -11.56
C LEU A 49 11.71 -14.00 -11.77
N SER A 50 10.91 -13.87 -10.72
CA SER A 50 9.46 -13.90 -10.89
C SER A 50 9.12 -12.89 -11.97
N PRO A 51 8.23 -13.22 -12.94
CA PRO A 51 7.83 -12.26 -13.94
C PRO A 51 7.37 -10.99 -13.23
N VAL A 52 7.93 -9.84 -13.61
CA VAL A 52 7.51 -8.55 -13.09
C VAL A 52 6.03 -8.45 -13.41
N GLN A 53 5.18 -8.49 -12.39
CA GLN A 53 3.76 -8.36 -12.61
C GLN A 53 3.51 -6.93 -13.09
N GLU A 54 3.00 -6.80 -14.31
CA GLU A 54 2.68 -5.50 -14.86
C GLU A 54 1.61 -4.84 -13.99
N LEU A 55 1.91 -3.62 -13.54
CA LEU A 55 0.97 -2.80 -12.79
C LEU A 55 -0.14 -2.33 -13.73
N THR A 56 -1.37 -2.32 -13.22
CA THR A 56 -2.44 -1.61 -13.93
C THR A 56 -2.15 -0.10 -13.96
N VAL A 57 -2.75 0.64 -14.90
CA VAL A 57 -2.60 2.10 -14.96
C VAL A 57 -2.95 2.77 -13.63
N ALA A 58 -3.98 2.27 -12.94
CA ALA A 58 -4.40 2.80 -11.65
C ALA A 58 -3.38 2.50 -10.53
N GLN A 59 -2.73 1.34 -10.54
CA GLN A 59 -1.66 1.00 -9.60
C GLN A 59 -0.38 1.81 -9.89
N ASP A 60 -0.04 1.97 -11.18
CA ASP A 60 1.13 2.73 -11.58
C ASP A 60 1.00 4.22 -11.23
N ALA A 61 -0.20 4.79 -11.37
CA ALA A 61 -0.48 6.15 -10.93
C ALA A 61 -0.22 6.36 -9.43
N VAL A 62 -0.60 5.39 -8.59
CA VAL A 62 -0.30 5.40 -7.15
C VAL A 62 1.21 5.32 -6.90
N ARG A 63 1.92 4.40 -7.58
CA ARG A 63 3.39 4.28 -7.49
C ARG A 63 4.10 5.57 -7.87
N LEU A 64 3.59 6.28 -8.88
CA LEU A 64 4.12 7.57 -9.35
C LEU A 64 3.81 8.71 -8.37
N ALA A 65 2.67 8.67 -7.67
CA ALA A 65 2.24 9.72 -6.75
C ALA A 65 3.08 9.81 -5.46
N VAL A 66 3.72 8.71 -5.01
CA VAL A 66 4.53 8.62 -3.76
C VAL A 66 5.53 9.77 -3.57
N ALA A 67 6.12 10.26 -4.66
CA ALA A 67 7.14 11.31 -4.61
C ALA A 67 6.84 12.43 -5.61
N ALA A 68 5.56 12.66 -5.93
CA ALA A 68 5.17 13.71 -6.85
C ALA A 68 5.69 15.08 -6.36
N PRO A 69 6.32 15.88 -7.25
CA PRO A 69 7.01 17.10 -6.86
C PRO A 69 6.06 18.27 -6.56
N ASP A 70 4.83 18.20 -7.07
CA ASP A 70 3.84 19.26 -6.91
C ASP A 70 2.39 18.74 -6.91
N PRO A 71 1.43 19.53 -6.41
CA PRO A 71 0.02 19.14 -6.36
C PRO A 71 -0.65 18.97 -7.73
N ALA A 72 -0.20 19.68 -8.76
CA ALA A 72 -0.81 19.62 -10.09
C ALA A 72 -0.55 18.25 -10.74
N LEU A 73 0.64 17.69 -10.53
CA LEU A 73 0.95 16.33 -10.97
C LEU A 73 0.13 15.28 -10.21
N VAL A 74 -0.06 15.46 -8.90
CA VAL A 74 -0.92 14.58 -8.08
C VAL A 74 -2.37 14.60 -8.59
N GLU A 75 -2.92 15.78 -8.85
CA GLU A 75 -4.27 15.93 -9.40
C GLU A 75 -4.41 15.25 -10.77
N ARG A 76 -3.40 15.42 -11.63
CA ARG A 76 -3.39 14.79 -12.95
C ARG A 76 -3.27 13.26 -12.88
N LEU A 77 -2.51 12.73 -11.93
CA LEU A 77 -2.43 11.29 -11.66
C LEU A 77 -3.76 10.75 -11.10
N ALA A 78 -4.42 11.50 -10.22
CA ALA A 78 -5.73 11.13 -9.68
C ALA A 78 -6.77 11.06 -10.81
N LEU A 79 -6.88 12.11 -11.62
CA LEU A 79 -7.78 12.17 -12.77
C LEU A 79 -7.50 11.05 -13.77
N GLY A 80 -6.23 10.85 -14.14
CA GLY A 80 -5.82 9.81 -15.10
C GLY A 80 -6.03 8.37 -14.61
N SER A 81 -6.16 8.17 -13.29
CA SER A 81 -6.46 6.87 -12.69
C SER A 81 -7.93 6.71 -12.28
N GLY A 82 -8.78 7.72 -12.52
CA GLY A 82 -10.19 7.70 -12.11
C GLY A 82 -10.40 7.81 -10.60
N ARG A 83 -9.40 8.32 -9.87
CA ARG A 83 -9.42 8.49 -8.41
C ARG A 83 -9.74 9.92 -8.04
N ASP A 84 -10.39 10.10 -6.89
CA ASP A 84 -10.39 11.40 -6.22
C ASP A 84 -9.07 11.62 -5.45
N PRO A 85 -8.72 12.87 -5.09
CA PRO A 85 -7.46 13.17 -4.40
C PRO A 85 -7.27 12.43 -3.07
N ARG A 86 -8.35 12.16 -2.33
CA ARG A 86 -8.28 11.45 -1.06
C ARG A 86 -8.01 9.96 -1.29
N SER A 87 -8.73 9.34 -2.22
CA SER A 87 -8.47 7.96 -2.64
C SER A 87 -7.01 7.78 -3.10
N LEU A 88 -6.46 8.71 -3.87
CA LEU A 88 -5.05 8.66 -4.28
C LEU A 88 -4.10 8.80 -3.07
N THR A 89 -4.42 9.67 -2.11
CA THR A 89 -3.62 9.84 -0.90
C THR A 89 -3.58 8.56 -0.05
N ASP A 90 -4.74 7.96 0.21
CA ASP A 90 -4.86 6.72 0.98
C ASP A 90 -4.15 5.55 0.25
N ALA A 91 -4.30 5.47 -1.07
CA ALA A 91 -3.61 4.48 -1.89
C ALA A 91 -2.08 4.67 -1.89
N THR A 92 -1.61 5.92 -1.93
CA THR A 92 -0.17 6.25 -1.90
C THR A 92 0.43 5.88 -0.55
N HIS A 93 -0.30 6.13 0.54
CA HIS A 93 0.11 5.70 1.88
C HIS A 93 0.19 4.17 1.98
N ALA A 94 -0.83 3.45 1.48
CA ALA A 94 -0.81 1.99 1.42
C ALA A 94 0.37 1.46 0.59
N TRP A 95 0.60 2.03 -0.59
CA TRP A 95 1.72 1.67 -1.45
C TRP A 95 3.08 1.84 -0.75
N GLY A 96 3.26 2.93 0.02
CA GLY A 96 4.48 3.16 0.78
C GLY A 96 4.76 2.09 1.85
N LEU A 97 3.70 1.51 2.45
CA LEU A 97 3.81 0.50 3.49
C LEU A 97 3.94 -0.93 2.97
N GLY A 98 3.46 -1.21 1.76
CA GLY A 98 3.40 -2.58 1.26
C GLY A 98 3.16 -2.78 -0.23
N GLY A 99 3.36 -1.74 -1.04
CA GLY A 99 3.22 -1.81 -2.49
C GLY A 99 1.86 -2.34 -2.93
N THR A 100 1.88 -3.29 -3.87
CA THR A 100 0.70 -3.91 -4.47
C THR A 100 -0.16 -4.65 -3.46
N ASP A 101 0.43 -5.33 -2.47
CA ASP A 101 -0.31 -6.12 -1.50
C ASP A 101 -1.14 -5.22 -0.56
N ALA A 102 -0.51 -4.15 -0.05
CA ALA A 102 -1.22 -3.15 0.76
C ALA A 102 -2.33 -2.45 -0.04
N LEU A 103 -2.05 -2.09 -1.30
CA LEU A 103 -3.02 -1.45 -2.18
C LEU A 103 -4.21 -2.37 -2.45
N SER A 104 -3.95 -3.66 -2.71
CA SER A 104 -4.99 -4.66 -2.92
C SER A 104 -5.88 -4.82 -1.69
N VAL A 105 -5.30 -4.83 -0.49
CA VAL A 105 -6.07 -4.94 0.77
C VAL A 105 -6.89 -3.68 1.09
N LEU A 106 -6.42 -2.52 0.66
CA LEU A 106 -7.17 -1.27 0.76
C LEU A 106 -8.44 -1.33 -0.11
N GLU A 107 -8.28 -1.74 -1.37
CA GLU A 107 -9.26 -1.52 -2.44
C GLU A 107 -10.21 -2.70 -2.68
N GLU A 108 -9.72 -3.92 -2.47
CA GLU A 108 -10.42 -5.14 -2.87
C GLU A 108 -10.82 -5.95 -1.64
N PRO A 109 -12.03 -5.74 -1.08
CA PRO A 109 -12.60 -6.74 -0.19
C PRO A 109 -12.73 -8.07 -0.94
N TRP A 110 -12.38 -9.17 -0.27
CA TRP A 110 -12.45 -10.50 -0.87
C TRP A 110 -12.94 -11.53 0.14
N GLN A 111 -13.43 -12.66 -0.37
CA GLN A 111 -13.93 -13.77 0.44
C GLN A 111 -12.89 -14.90 0.47
N PRO A 112 -12.23 -15.16 1.62
CA PRO A 112 -11.30 -16.26 1.75
C PRO A 112 -11.94 -17.62 1.50
N SER A 113 -11.21 -18.50 0.81
CA SER A 113 -11.62 -19.91 0.69
C SER A 113 -11.70 -20.55 2.09
N GLY A 114 -12.49 -21.62 2.25
CA GLY A 114 -12.67 -22.27 3.55
C GLY A 114 -11.35 -22.67 4.23
N GLY A 115 -10.38 -23.17 3.47
CA GLY A 115 -9.04 -23.51 3.99
C GLY A 115 -8.24 -22.28 4.43
N THR A 116 -8.31 -21.17 3.68
CA THR A 116 -7.65 -19.92 4.07
C THR A 116 -8.33 -19.29 5.29
N LEU A 117 -9.66 -19.32 5.35
CA LEU A 117 -10.43 -18.83 6.49
C LEU A 117 -10.12 -19.64 7.76
N ALA A 118 -10.03 -20.97 7.65
CA ALA A 118 -9.68 -21.84 8.77
C ALA A 118 -8.26 -21.54 9.31
N ARG A 119 -7.27 -21.37 8.43
CA ARG A 119 -5.90 -20.97 8.85
C ARG A 119 -5.89 -19.60 9.50
N ALA A 120 -6.62 -18.65 8.94
CA ALA A 120 -6.69 -17.31 9.47
C ALA A 120 -7.39 -17.29 10.85
N ARG A 121 -8.44 -18.11 11.05
CA ARG A 121 -9.09 -18.28 12.35
C ARG A 121 -8.13 -18.88 13.37
N ALA A 122 -7.41 -19.93 13.00
CA ALA A 122 -6.39 -20.53 13.87
C ALA A 122 -5.27 -19.54 14.24
N ALA A 123 -4.86 -18.66 13.32
CA ALA A 123 -3.91 -17.59 13.63
C ALA A 123 -4.47 -16.60 14.66
N LEU A 124 -5.75 -16.21 14.56
CA LEU A 124 -6.37 -15.38 15.61
C LEU A 124 -6.51 -16.10 16.95
N ASP A 125 -6.84 -17.39 16.92
CA ASP A 125 -7.07 -18.18 18.14
C ASP A 125 -5.77 -18.44 18.90
N SER A 126 -4.61 -18.32 18.24
CA SER A 126 -3.28 -18.51 18.83
C SER A 126 -2.50 -17.21 19.09
N ALA A 127 -3.06 -16.08 18.66
CA ALA A 127 -2.39 -14.77 18.74
C ALA A 127 -2.52 -14.09 20.11
N TRP A 128 -3.44 -14.56 20.95
CA TRP A 128 -3.63 -14.10 22.33
C TRP A 128 -3.89 -15.29 23.24
N ASP A 129 -3.62 -15.13 24.52
CA ASP A 129 -4.22 -15.98 25.55
C ASP A 129 -5.75 -15.78 25.54
N GLU A 130 -6.50 -16.81 25.93
CA GLU A 130 -7.97 -16.88 25.72
C GLU A 130 -8.73 -15.68 26.32
N ASP A 131 -8.24 -15.14 27.44
CA ASP A 131 -8.84 -14.01 28.16
C ASP A 131 -8.39 -12.62 27.65
N GLU A 132 -7.39 -12.55 26.78
CA GLU A 132 -6.84 -11.28 26.27
C GLU A 132 -7.34 -10.92 24.86
N ARG A 133 -7.96 -11.89 24.16
CA ARG A 133 -8.38 -11.70 22.78
C ARG A 133 -9.57 -10.74 22.67
N PRO A 134 -9.49 -9.69 21.82
CA PRO A 134 -10.64 -8.86 21.54
C PRO A 134 -11.72 -9.62 20.77
N ALA A 135 -12.99 -9.30 21.04
CA ALA A 135 -14.09 -9.79 20.23
C ALA A 135 -14.00 -9.22 18.81
N LEU A 136 -14.03 -10.10 17.79
CA LEU A 136 -13.86 -9.72 16.38
C LEU A 136 -15.09 -10.12 15.56
N ALA A 137 -15.69 -9.15 14.88
CA ALA A 137 -16.74 -9.36 13.89
C ALA A 137 -16.11 -9.51 12.50
N ALA A 138 -16.42 -10.62 11.82
CA ALA A 138 -15.82 -10.96 10.54
C ALA A 138 -16.75 -10.69 9.34
N ASP A 139 -16.21 -10.03 8.32
CA ASP A 139 -16.81 -9.88 7.00
C ASP A 139 -15.75 -10.17 5.92
N GLY A 140 -15.80 -11.38 5.35
CA GLY A 140 -14.78 -11.89 4.44
C GLY A 140 -13.37 -11.79 5.02
N ASN A 141 -12.50 -11.04 4.33
CA ASN A 141 -11.11 -10.80 4.75
C ASN A 141 -10.94 -9.69 5.79
N ARG A 142 -12.02 -9.05 6.27
CA ARG A 142 -11.97 -7.88 7.17
C ARG A 142 -12.52 -8.23 8.54
N TRP A 143 -11.71 -8.10 9.58
CA TRP A 143 -12.07 -8.44 10.95
C TRP A 143 -11.99 -7.22 11.85
N THR A 144 -13.14 -6.79 12.34
CA THR A 144 -13.31 -5.54 13.08
C THR A 144 -13.43 -5.83 14.56
N VAL A 145 -12.69 -5.08 15.39
CA VAL A 145 -12.80 -5.16 16.85
C VAL A 145 -14.15 -4.62 17.28
N VAL A 146 -14.92 -5.42 18.01
CA VAL A 146 -16.22 -5.00 18.54
C VAL A 146 -16.00 -3.93 19.61
N GLY A 147 -16.63 -2.77 19.43
CA GLY A 147 -16.53 -1.66 20.39
C GLY A 147 -15.29 -0.77 20.25
N ALA A 148 -14.41 -1.00 19.27
CA ALA A 148 -13.25 -0.16 19.01
C ALA A 148 -13.11 0.21 17.52
N PRO A 149 -12.53 1.38 17.19
CA PRO A 149 -12.30 1.80 15.81
C PRO A 149 -11.09 1.10 15.17
N ALA A 150 -10.92 -0.20 15.38
CA ALA A 150 -9.78 -0.99 14.92
C ALA A 150 -10.24 -2.18 14.06
N GLN A 151 -9.48 -2.48 13.02
CA GLN A 151 -9.75 -3.58 12.10
C GLN A 151 -8.42 -4.16 11.62
N VAL A 152 -8.35 -5.48 11.46
CA VAL A 152 -7.29 -6.13 10.68
C VAL A 152 -7.87 -6.73 9.41
N ARG A 153 -7.11 -6.65 8.33
CA ARG A 153 -7.49 -7.22 7.04
C ARG A 153 -6.47 -8.26 6.60
N LEU A 154 -6.97 -9.42 6.17
CA LEU A 154 -6.15 -10.47 5.60
C LEU A 154 -5.82 -10.14 4.14
N GLY A 155 -4.53 -10.06 3.84
CA GLY A 155 -4.03 -9.99 2.48
C GLY A 155 -3.98 -11.35 1.80
N ARG A 156 -3.93 -11.35 0.47
CA ARG A 156 -3.77 -12.58 -0.33
C ARG A 156 -2.38 -13.21 -0.16
N ASP A 157 -1.43 -12.40 0.30
CA ASP A 157 -0.10 -12.78 0.78
C ASP A 157 -0.12 -13.53 2.14
N GLY A 158 -1.29 -13.60 2.79
CA GLY A 158 -1.46 -14.25 4.09
C GLY A 158 -1.06 -13.38 5.28
N ARG A 159 -0.75 -12.10 5.08
CA ARG A 159 -0.38 -11.17 6.16
C ARG A 159 -1.58 -10.36 6.65
N TRP A 160 -1.46 -9.83 7.86
CA TRP A 160 -2.44 -8.99 8.54
C TRP A 160 -2.09 -7.53 8.40
N TRP A 161 -3.00 -6.76 7.82
CA TRP A 161 -2.86 -5.32 7.62
C TRP A 161 -3.71 -4.57 8.64
N PRO A 162 -3.13 -3.69 9.46
CA PRO A 162 -3.87 -2.96 10.48
C PRO A 162 -4.56 -1.73 9.92
N TYR A 163 -5.83 -1.53 10.26
CA TYR A 163 -6.65 -0.40 9.87
C TYR A 163 -7.29 0.24 11.08
N ARG A 164 -7.44 1.57 11.02
CA ARG A 164 -8.15 2.37 12.02
C ARG A 164 -9.29 3.12 11.38
N LYS A 165 -10.40 3.27 12.11
CA LYS A 165 -11.52 4.10 11.67
C LYS A 165 -11.24 5.55 12.05
N GLU A 166 -11.03 6.39 11.06
CA GLU A 166 -10.92 7.85 11.19
C GLU A 166 -12.18 8.50 10.63
N ARG A 167 -13.00 9.06 11.53
CA ARG A 167 -14.37 9.50 11.24
C ARG A 167 -15.17 8.32 10.66
N GLU A 168 -15.52 8.37 9.37
CA GLU A 168 -16.25 7.31 8.68
C GLU A 168 -15.38 6.42 7.78
N ASN A 169 -14.05 6.60 7.77
CA ASN A 169 -13.19 5.93 6.79
C ASN A 169 -12.13 5.08 7.46
N TRP A 170 -11.81 3.95 6.86
CA TRP A 170 -10.74 3.07 7.33
C TRP A 170 -9.42 3.44 6.68
N THR A 171 -8.44 3.86 7.48
CA THR A 171 -7.08 4.21 7.04
C THR A 171 -6.11 3.12 7.47
N LEU A 172 -5.12 2.82 6.63
CA LEU A 172 -4.07 1.87 6.98
C LEU A 172 -3.23 2.47 8.11
N ALA A 173 -3.08 1.74 9.21
CA ALA A 173 -2.50 2.24 10.46
C ALA A 173 -1.00 1.88 10.63
N GLY A 174 -0.46 1.02 9.77
CA GLY A 174 0.92 0.54 9.86
C GLY A 174 1.25 -0.59 8.86
N PRO A 175 2.47 -1.14 8.93
CA PRO A 175 2.91 -2.22 8.05
C PRO A 175 2.17 -3.54 8.37
N ALA A 176 2.24 -4.50 7.45
CA ALA A 176 1.69 -5.82 7.68
C ALA A 176 2.50 -6.64 8.68
N ALA A 177 1.81 -7.49 9.44
CA ALA A 177 2.42 -8.50 10.31
C ALA A 177 1.94 -9.91 9.95
N LEU A 178 2.73 -10.93 10.31
CA LEU A 178 2.31 -12.33 10.19
C LEU A 178 1.31 -12.72 11.29
N ASP A 179 1.47 -12.11 12.46
CA ASP A 179 0.65 -12.32 13.63
C ASP A 179 -0.43 -11.22 13.74
N PRO A 180 -1.72 -11.57 13.87
CA PRO A 180 -2.80 -10.59 13.94
C PRO A 180 -2.77 -9.74 15.21
N ALA A 181 -2.22 -10.22 16.32
CA ALA A 181 -2.07 -9.42 17.54
C ALA A 181 -1.08 -8.28 17.34
N THR A 182 0.07 -8.59 16.74
CA THR A 182 1.09 -7.61 16.36
C THR A 182 0.53 -6.55 15.40
N ALA A 183 -0.29 -6.97 14.42
CA ALA A 183 -0.98 -6.03 13.55
C ALA A 183 -1.92 -5.11 14.36
N LEU A 184 -2.81 -5.67 15.19
CA LEU A 184 -3.75 -4.86 15.98
C LEU A 184 -3.05 -3.90 16.95
N ALA A 185 -1.98 -4.34 17.62
CA ALA A 185 -1.21 -3.49 18.53
C ALA A 185 -0.62 -2.25 17.83
N SER A 186 -0.30 -2.36 16.53
CA SER A 186 0.14 -1.22 15.71
C SER A 186 -0.93 -0.13 15.60
N VAL A 187 -2.22 -0.47 15.67
CA VAL A 187 -3.33 0.51 15.67
C VAL A 187 -3.33 1.34 16.96
N GLU A 188 -3.02 0.72 18.10
CA GLU A 188 -3.02 1.36 19.42
C GLU A 188 -1.84 2.33 19.57
N LEU A 189 -0.66 1.94 19.11
CA LEU A 189 0.54 2.78 19.12
C LEU A 189 0.32 4.07 18.32
N THR A 190 -0.21 3.97 17.10
CA THR A 190 -0.55 5.14 16.28
C THR A 190 -1.65 5.99 16.93
N SER A 191 -2.49 5.43 17.81
CA SER A 191 -3.54 6.18 18.51
C SER A 191 -2.99 6.97 19.69
N ALA A 192 -2.01 6.43 20.41
CA ALA A 192 -1.30 7.11 21.48
C ALA A 192 -0.38 8.23 20.98
N GLU A 193 0.13 8.13 19.74
CA GLU A 193 0.91 9.20 19.10
C GLU A 193 0.06 10.39 18.67
N LEU A 194 -1.19 10.18 18.22
CA LEU A 194 -2.10 11.27 17.84
C LEU A 194 -2.73 12.01 19.03
N GLN A 195 -2.61 11.46 20.25
CA GLN A 195 -3.12 12.07 21.49
C GLN A 195 -2.05 12.89 22.24
N ARG A 196 -0.80 12.91 21.76
CA ARG A 196 0.30 13.74 22.28
C ARG A 196 0.46 15.02 21.47
#